data_AF-A0A4S5ESE7-F1
#
_entry.id   AF-A0A4S5ESE7-F1
#
_cell.length_a   1.000
_cell.length_b   1.000
_cell.length_c   1.000
_cell.angle_alpha   90.00
_cell.angle_beta   90.00
_cell.angle_gamma   90.00
#
_symmetry.space_group_name_H-M   'P 1'
#
loop_
_entity.id
_entity.type
_entity.pdbx_description
1 polymer ?
#
loop_
_entity_poly.entity_id
_entity_poly.type
_entity_poly.pdbx_seq_one_letter_code
_entity_poly.pdbx_strand_id
1 'polypeptide(L)'
;MLQRLRESVTVLESSPAQLERARSQIAYGAALRRAHARGEAEDQLRHGLDLAARCCAQPLVTQARHELLALGIRTRRTAVSGPASLTGGERRVALLAIEGRTNREIAQALFVTTRDVEQHLTKTYRKLHITSRHALREALAADGSLTAVRRTDD
;
A
#
# COMPACT_ATOMS: atom_id res chain seq x y z
N MET A 1 -15.83 25.66 2.87
CA MET A 1 -15.60 24.19 2.87
C MET A 1 -14.45 23.80 3.79
N LEU A 2 -13.23 24.31 3.60
CA LEU A 2 -12.05 23.98 4.44
C LEU A 2 -12.27 24.21 5.94
N GLN A 3 -12.87 25.35 6.32
CA GLN A 3 -13.14 25.69 7.72
C GLN A 3 -14.04 24.66 8.43
N ARG A 4 -15.12 24.20 7.76
CA ARG A 4 -16.01 23.15 8.31
C ARG A 4 -15.31 21.81 8.49
N LEU A 5 -14.38 21.47 7.58
CA LEU A 5 -13.60 20.24 7.67
C LEU A 5 -12.56 20.30 8.79
N ARG A 6 -11.89 21.44 8.95
CA ARG A 6 -10.97 21.68 10.07
C ARG A 6 -11.71 21.57 11.42
N GLU A 7 -12.85 22.25 11.54
CA GLU A 7 -13.69 22.22 12.74
C GLU A 7 -14.15 20.79 13.06
N SER A 8 -14.59 20.04 12.05
CA SER A 8 -14.93 18.61 12.20
C SER A 8 -13.76 17.79 12.73
N VAL A 9 -12.53 18.00 12.23
CA VAL A 9 -11.34 17.31 12.75
C VAL A 9 -11.13 17.66 14.21
N THR A 10 -11.11 18.96 14.55
CA THR A 10 -10.89 19.45 15.93
C THR A 10 -11.89 18.88 16.93
N VAL A 11 -13.18 18.88 16.59
CA VAL A 11 -14.23 18.31 17.47
C VAL A 11 -14.03 16.81 17.68
N LEU A 12 -13.56 16.08 16.66
CA LEU A 12 -13.35 14.64 16.74
C LEU A 12 -12.03 14.26 17.41
N GLU A 13 -11.09 15.21 17.63
CA GLU A 13 -9.82 14.90 18.31
C GLU A 13 -10.00 14.51 19.77
N SER A 14 -11.02 15.07 20.44
CA SER A 14 -11.40 14.78 21.82
C SER A 14 -12.39 13.62 21.95
N SER A 15 -12.80 12.99 20.84
CA SER A 15 -13.83 11.95 20.80
C SER A 15 -13.21 10.56 20.59
N PRO A 16 -13.81 9.49 21.16
CA PRO A 16 -13.42 8.11 20.87
C PRO A 16 -13.80 7.66 19.44
N ALA A 17 -14.51 8.48 18.66
CA ALA A 17 -14.94 8.20 17.29
C ALA A 17 -13.77 8.24 16.27
N GLN A 18 -12.84 7.29 16.39
CA GLN A 18 -11.59 7.26 15.61
C GLN A 18 -11.82 7.08 14.10
N LEU A 19 -12.87 6.37 13.69
CA LEU A 19 -13.19 6.14 12.28
C LEU A 19 -13.72 7.42 11.62
N GLU A 20 -14.60 8.14 12.30
CA GLU A 20 -15.14 9.44 11.88
C GLU A 20 -14.03 10.49 11.81
N ARG A 21 -13.10 10.46 12.78
CA ARG A 21 -11.90 11.30 12.76
C ARG A 21 -11.04 11.00 11.54
N ALA A 22 -10.78 9.73 11.24
CA ALA A 22 -10.01 9.31 10.07
C ALA A 22 -10.65 9.83 8.77
N ARG A 23 -11.97 9.66 8.62
CA ARG A 23 -12.72 10.17 7.46
C ARG A 23 -12.59 11.69 7.31
N SER A 24 -12.74 12.42 8.42
CA SER A 24 -12.66 13.88 8.43
C SER A 24 -11.27 14.39 8.07
N GLN A 25 -10.21 13.75 8.60
CA GLN A 25 -8.81 14.08 8.29
C GLN A 25 -8.47 13.81 6.82
N ILE A 26 -8.94 12.69 6.25
CA ILE A 26 -8.71 12.36 4.83
C ILE A 26 -9.43 13.39 3.94
N ALA A 27 -10.67 13.73 4.25
CA ALA A 27 -11.44 14.74 3.51
C ALA A 27 -10.80 16.14 3.61
N TYR A 28 -10.31 16.51 4.80
CA TYR A 28 -9.63 17.78 5.03
C TYR A 28 -8.31 17.85 4.27
N GLY A 29 -7.47 16.81 4.36
CA GLY A 29 -6.21 16.71 3.63
C GLY A 29 -6.39 16.75 2.11
N ALA A 30 -7.41 16.07 1.57
CA ALA A 30 -7.74 16.14 0.14
C ALA A 30 -8.16 17.55 -0.30
N ALA A 31 -8.88 18.28 0.55
CA ALA A 31 -9.27 19.65 0.28
C ALA A 31 -8.06 20.62 0.37
N LEU A 32 -7.16 20.42 1.33
CA LEU A 32 -5.91 21.18 1.45
C LEU A 32 -4.98 20.98 0.25
N ARG A 33 -4.88 19.74 -0.26
CA ARG A 33 -4.15 19.45 -1.50
C ARG A 33 -4.66 20.30 -2.66
N ARG A 34 -6.00 20.35 -2.85
CA ARG A 34 -6.63 21.16 -3.91
C ARG A 34 -6.41 22.66 -3.71
N ALA A 35 -6.23 23.10 -2.47
CA ALA A 35 -5.91 24.48 -2.11
C ALA A 35 -4.39 24.77 -2.13
N HIS A 36 -3.56 23.87 -2.67
CA HIS A 36 -2.09 23.98 -2.73
C HIS A 36 -1.37 24.09 -1.38
N ALA A 37 -2.04 23.79 -0.26
CA ALA A 37 -1.46 23.76 1.08
C ALA A 37 -0.76 22.41 1.36
N ARG A 38 0.34 22.16 0.65
CA ARG A 38 1.00 20.84 0.57
C ARG A 38 1.40 20.23 1.92
N GLY A 39 2.06 21.01 2.78
CA GLY A 39 2.56 20.51 4.07
C GLY A 39 1.42 20.08 4.99
N GLU A 40 0.43 20.95 5.16
CA GLU A 40 -0.74 20.65 6.00
C GLU A 40 -1.57 19.50 5.42
N ALA A 41 -1.68 19.41 4.08
CA ALA A 41 -2.35 18.29 3.42
C ALA A 41 -1.66 16.96 3.71
N GLU A 42 -0.32 16.91 3.65
CA GLU A 42 0.46 15.73 3.96
C GLU A 42 0.23 15.24 5.39
N ASP A 43 0.32 16.14 6.37
CA ASP A 43 0.16 15.79 7.78
C ASP A 43 -1.23 15.22 8.05
N GLN A 44 -2.28 15.89 7.57
CA GLN A 44 -3.66 15.44 7.74
C GLN A 44 -3.93 14.09 7.07
N LEU A 45 -3.40 13.88 5.86
CA LEU A 45 -3.55 12.60 5.15
C LEU A 45 -2.78 11.45 5.83
N ARG A 46 -1.61 11.72 6.42
CA ARG A 46 -0.84 10.72 7.19
C ARG A 46 -1.56 10.31 8.46
N HIS A 47 -2.10 11.27 9.23
CA HIS A 47 -2.88 10.99 10.44
C HIS A 47 -4.16 10.21 10.12
N GLY A 48 -4.89 10.62 9.08
CA GLY A 48 -6.10 9.94 8.64
C GLY A 48 -5.83 8.51 8.15
N LEU A 49 -4.74 8.29 7.43
CA LEU A 49 -4.30 6.95 6.99
C LEU A 49 -4.02 6.02 8.18
N ASP A 50 -3.32 6.52 9.19
CA ASP A 50 -2.91 5.76 10.37
C ASP A 50 -4.12 5.37 11.23
N LEU A 51 -5.08 6.29 11.45
CA LEU A 51 -6.33 5.98 12.13
C LEU A 51 -7.22 5.01 11.32
N ALA A 52 -7.33 5.19 10.01
CA ALA A 52 -8.08 4.28 9.14
C ALA A 52 -7.50 2.85 9.17
N ALA A 53 -6.17 2.72 9.22
CA ALA A 53 -5.50 1.44 9.34
C ALA A 53 -5.78 0.76 10.69
N ARG A 54 -5.72 1.50 11.80
CA ARG A 54 -6.08 0.98 13.14
C ARG A 54 -7.53 0.53 13.24
N CYS A 55 -8.44 1.21 12.55
CA CYS A 55 -9.86 0.86 12.48
C CYS A 55 -10.18 -0.21 11.42
N CYS A 56 -9.16 -0.80 10.77
CA CYS A 56 -9.31 -1.75 9.67
C CYS A 56 -10.19 -1.25 8.48
N ALA A 57 -10.32 0.07 8.30
CA ALA A 57 -11.16 0.69 7.28
C ALA A 57 -10.44 0.81 5.93
N GLN A 58 -10.31 -0.32 5.22
CA GLN A 58 -9.55 -0.41 3.96
C GLN A 58 -9.96 0.59 2.86
N PRO A 59 -11.25 0.94 2.66
CA PRO A 59 -11.63 1.96 1.69
C PRO A 59 -10.99 3.33 2.00
N LEU A 60 -10.95 3.72 3.28
CA LEU A 60 -10.33 4.96 3.72
C LEU A 60 -8.80 4.92 3.62
N VAL A 61 -8.18 3.78 3.94
CA VAL A 61 -6.73 3.56 3.74
C VAL A 61 -6.34 3.76 2.27
N THR A 62 -7.13 3.20 1.35
CA THR A 62 -6.90 3.30 -0.08
C THR A 62 -7.06 4.74 -0.56
N GLN A 63 -8.11 5.44 -0.11
CA GLN A 63 -8.34 6.84 -0.42
C GLN A 63 -7.20 7.74 0.07
N ALA A 64 -6.75 7.58 1.32
CA ALA A 64 -5.67 8.39 1.89
C ALA A 64 -4.34 8.21 1.13
N ARG A 65 -4.03 6.95 0.76
CA ARG A 65 -2.86 6.65 -0.07
C ARG A 65 -2.94 7.28 -1.46
N HIS A 66 -4.12 7.26 -2.09
CA HIS A 66 -4.33 7.90 -3.39
C HIS A 66 -4.08 9.41 -3.32
N GLU A 67 -4.59 10.08 -2.28
CA GLU A 67 -4.37 11.52 -2.07
C GLU A 67 -2.89 11.86 -1.79
N LEU A 68 -2.19 11.04 -1.00
CA LEU A 68 -0.75 11.19 -0.76
C LEU A 68 0.08 10.96 -2.02
N LEU A 69 -0.28 9.96 -2.83
CA LEU A 69 0.34 9.74 -4.14
C LEU A 69 0.08 10.91 -5.10
N ALA A 70 -1.11 11.52 -5.05
CA ALA A 70 -1.43 12.70 -5.84
C ALA A 70 -0.67 13.96 -5.38
N LEU A 71 -0.15 13.97 -4.15
CA LEU A 71 0.87 14.91 -3.70
C LEU A 71 2.28 14.48 -4.12
N GLY A 72 2.49 13.35 -4.79
CA GLY A 72 3.83 12.81 -5.07
C GLY A 72 4.54 12.22 -3.84
N ILE A 73 3.82 12.06 -2.73
CA ILE A 73 4.33 11.44 -1.50
C ILE A 73 4.08 9.94 -1.59
N ARG A 74 5.16 9.17 -1.71
CA ARG A 74 5.08 7.71 -1.63
C ARG A 74 4.99 7.32 -0.15
N THR A 75 3.80 6.98 0.31
CA THR A 75 3.65 6.32 1.61
C THR A 75 4.38 4.99 1.55
N ARG A 76 5.40 4.81 2.39
CA ARG A 76 6.11 3.53 2.51
C ARG A 76 5.05 2.44 2.74
N ARG A 77 5.08 1.39 1.91
CA ARG A 77 4.09 0.29 1.88
C ARG A 77 3.75 -0.15 3.30
N THR A 78 2.49 0.04 3.70
CA THR A 78 1.99 -0.34 5.03
C THR A 78 1.73 -1.84 5.14
N ALA A 79 1.75 -2.57 4.02
CA ALA A 79 1.73 -4.02 4.03
C ALA A 79 3.08 -4.51 4.58
N VAL A 80 3.06 -5.05 5.80
CA VAL A 80 4.23 -5.68 6.44
C VAL A 80 4.56 -7.01 5.77
N SER A 81 3.54 -7.66 5.19
CA SER A 81 3.61 -8.93 4.47
C SER A 81 2.64 -8.96 3.27
N GLY A 82 2.72 -10.02 2.46
CA GLY A 82 1.92 -10.21 1.25
C GLY A 82 2.45 -9.47 0.02
N PRO A 83 1.89 -9.70 -1.18
CA PRO A 83 2.46 -9.17 -2.44
C PRO A 83 2.50 -7.63 -2.50
N ALA A 84 1.56 -6.96 -1.84
CA ALA A 84 1.58 -5.51 -1.66
C ALA A 84 2.80 -4.96 -0.88
N SER A 85 3.53 -5.80 -0.13
CA SER A 85 4.73 -5.43 0.65
C SER A 85 6.04 -5.45 -0.16
N LEU A 86 6.03 -6.04 -1.35
CA LEU A 86 7.22 -6.22 -2.18
C LEU A 86 7.66 -4.89 -2.81
N THR A 87 8.93 -4.54 -2.67
CA THR A 87 9.57 -3.42 -3.38
C THR A 87 9.52 -3.60 -4.90
N GLY A 88 9.72 -2.53 -5.67
CA GLY A 88 9.77 -2.63 -7.13
C GLY A 88 10.85 -3.60 -7.63
N GLY A 89 12.00 -3.66 -6.96
CA GLY A 89 13.07 -4.63 -7.25
C GLY A 89 12.63 -6.07 -6.96
N GLU A 90 12.14 -6.33 -5.74
CA GLU A 90 11.64 -7.64 -5.32
C GLU A 90 10.52 -8.15 -6.24
N ARG A 91 9.55 -7.30 -6.61
CA ARG A 91 8.47 -7.68 -7.52
C ARG A 91 8.97 -8.05 -8.91
N ARG A 92 9.90 -7.28 -9.48
CA ARG A 92 10.48 -7.59 -10.81
C ARG A 92 11.21 -8.92 -10.79
N VAL A 93 12.04 -9.17 -9.77
CA VAL A 93 12.71 -10.46 -9.57
C VAL A 93 11.69 -11.60 -9.43
N ALA A 94 10.64 -11.40 -8.64
CA ALA A 94 9.61 -12.40 -8.41
C ALA A 94 8.81 -12.74 -9.69
N LEU A 95 8.49 -11.73 -10.51
CA LEU A 95 7.79 -11.93 -11.79
C LEU A 95 8.63 -12.73 -12.80
N LEU A 96 9.89 -12.35 -12.98
CA LEU A 96 10.81 -13.12 -13.82
C LEU A 96 11.03 -14.53 -13.26
N ALA A 97 10.94 -14.69 -11.94
CA ALA A 97 11.09 -15.99 -11.32
C ALA A 97 9.90 -16.93 -11.61
N ILE A 98 8.66 -16.42 -11.57
CA ILE A 98 7.47 -17.22 -11.92
C ILE A 98 7.39 -17.53 -13.42
N GLU A 99 8.03 -16.73 -14.28
CA GLU A 99 8.23 -17.02 -15.72
C GLU A 99 9.18 -18.20 -15.97
N GLY A 100 9.85 -18.72 -14.93
CA GLY A 100 10.75 -19.87 -15.04
C GLY A 100 12.23 -19.52 -15.24
N ARG A 101 12.60 -18.23 -15.27
CA ARG A 101 13.99 -17.80 -15.50
C ARG A 101 14.91 -18.14 -14.33
N THR A 102 16.07 -18.72 -14.58
CA THR A 102 17.11 -18.97 -13.57
C THR A 102 17.62 -17.67 -12.94
N ASN A 103 18.24 -17.75 -11.75
CA ASN A 103 18.82 -16.56 -11.09
C ASN A 103 19.87 -15.86 -11.97
N ARG A 104 20.59 -16.61 -12.81
CA ARG A 104 21.57 -16.09 -13.77
C ARG A 104 20.90 -15.30 -14.90
N GLU A 105 19.81 -15.82 -15.46
CA GLU A 105 19.04 -15.11 -16.49
C GLU A 105 18.36 -13.86 -15.93
N ILE A 106 17.84 -13.92 -14.70
CA ILE A 106 17.27 -12.76 -14.01
C ILE A 106 18.35 -11.69 -13.77
N ALA A 107 19.53 -12.09 -13.29
CA ALA A 107 20.66 -11.21 -13.06
C ALA A 107 21.06 -10.48 -14.35
N GLN A 108 21.14 -11.22 -15.47
CA GLN A 108 21.43 -10.67 -16.78
C GLN A 108 20.34 -9.71 -17.28
N ALA A 109 19.06 -10.08 -17.13
CA ALA A 109 17.93 -9.26 -17.55
C ALA A 109 17.79 -7.96 -16.76
N LEU A 110 18.22 -7.94 -15.50
CA LEU A 110 18.13 -6.79 -14.60
C LEU A 110 19.46 -6.03 -14.44
N PHE A 111 20.53 -6.47 -15.09
CA PHE A 111 21.89 -5.92 -14.97
C PHE A 111 22.39 -5.86 -13.51
N VAL A 112 22.19 -6.96 -12.77
CA VAL A 112 22.62 -7.12 -11.37
C VAL A 112 23.41 -8.41 -11.18
N THR A 113 23.95 -8.64 -9.98
CA THR A 113 24.63 -9.91 -9.67
C THR A 113 23.62 -11.02 -9.32
N THR A 114 24.01 -12.28 -9.50
CA THR A 114 23.20 -13.43 -9.02
C THR A 114 22.94 -13.37 -7.51
N ARG A 115 23.92 -12.89 -6.74
CA ARG A 115 23.81 -12.67 -5.30
C ARG A 115 22.72 -11.64 -4.96
N ASP A 116 22.59 -10.57 -5.74
CA ASP A 116 21.53 -9.58 -5.52
C ASP A 116 20.14 -10.17 -5.81
N VAL A 117 20.03 -11.01 -6.83
CA VAL A 117 18.80 -11.75 -7.13
C VAL A 117 18.43 -12.68 -5.98
N GLU A 118 19.38 -13.45 -5.45
CA GLU A 118 19.16 -14.31 -4.28
C GLU A 118 18.72 -13.52 -3.05
N GLN A 119 19.34 -12.37 -2.81
CA GLN A 119 18.95 -11.50 -1.70
C GLN A 119 17.52 -10.96 -1.87
N HIS A 120 17.16 -10.54 -3.09
CA HIS A 120 15.80 -10.10 -3.40
C HIS A 120 14.78 -11.24 -3.25
N LEU A 121 15.09 -12.45 -3.69
CA LEU A 121 14.22 -13.62 -3.50
C LEU A 121 14.05 -13.96 -2.02
N THR A 122 15.13 -13.92 -1.23
CA THR A 122 15.07 -14.17 0.22
C THR A 122 14.16 -13.18 0.93
N LYS A 123 14.32 -11.88 0.62
CA LYS A 123 13.44 -10.83 1.17
C LYS A 123 12.00 -11.00 0.70
N THR A 124 11.78 -11.39 -0.54
CA THR A 124 10.46 -11.68 -1.13
C THR A 124 9.79 -12.84 -0.40
N TYR A 125 10.49 -13.96 -0.22
CA TYR A 125 9.98 -15.14 0.45
C TYR A 125 9.57 -14.86 1.88
N ARG A 126 10.41 -14.14 2.63
CA ARG A 126 10.10 -13.70 3.99
C ARG A 126 8.85 -12.82 4.04
N LYS A 127 8.71 -11.89 3.10
CA LYS A 127 7.56 -10.99 3.00
C LYS A 127 6.26 -11.68 2.59
N LEU A 128 6.36 -12.72 1.76
CA LEU A 128 5.23 -13.52 1.31
C LEU A 128 4.92 -14.71 2.24
N HIS A 129 5.72 -14.91 3.30
CA HIS A 129 5.65 -16.08 4.18
C HIS A 129 5.72 -17.43 3.44
N ILE A 130 6.56 -17.50 2.41
CA ILE A 130 6.84 -18.73 1.65
C ILE A 130 8.29 -19.17 1.84
N THR A 131 8.55 -20.45 1.60
CA THR A 131 9.89 -21.05 1.71
C THR A 131 10.44 -21.53 0.37
N SER A 132 9.60 -21.60 -0.67
CA SER A 132 9.97 -22.17 -1.95
C SER A 132 9.58 -21.27 -3.12
N ARG A 133 10.34 -21.41 -4.20
CA ARG A 133 10.08 -20.74 -5.47
C ARG A 133 8.76 -21.20 -6.11
N HIS A 134 8.35 -22.44 -5.89
CA HIS A 134 7.11 -22.99 -6.43
C HIS A 134 5.88 -22.30 -5.83
N ALA A 135 5.93 -21.94 -4.54
CA ALA A 135 4.86 -21.23 -3.86
C ALA A 135 4.75 -19.75 -4.29
N LEU A 136 5.71 -19.22 -5.06
CA LEU A 136 5.74 -17.81 -5.45
C LEU A 136 4.57 -17.42 -6.36
N ARG A 137 4.19 -18.31 -7.29
CA ARG A 137 3.07 -18.07 -8.21
C ARG A 137 1.75 -17.93 -7.46
N GLU A 138 1.49 -18.85 -6.54
CA GLU A 138 0.29 -18.85 -5.71
C GLU A 138 0.27 -17.67 -4.74
N ALA A 139 1.38 -17.40 -4.06
CA ALA A 139 1.49 -16.27 -3.13
C ALA A 139 1.28 -14.92 -3.82
N LEU A 140 1.74 -14.75 -5.06
CA LEU A 140 1.48 -13.53 -5.85
C LEU A 140 0.03 -13.45 -6.37
N ALA A 141 -0.61 -14.60 -6.62
CA ALA A 141 -2.01 -14.68 -7.07
C ALA A 141 -3.02 -14.46 -5.93
N ALA A 142 -2.63 -14.71 -4.67
CA ALA A 142 -3.48 -14.49 -3.50
C ALA A 142 -3.95 -13.03 -3.34
N ASP A 143 -3.20 -12.04 -3.86
CA ASP A 143 -3.62 -10.63 -3.95
C ASP A 143 -4.78 -10.40 -4.95
N GLY A 144 -5.03 -11.36 -5.86
CA GLY A 144 -6.14 -11.34 -6.82
C GLY A 144 -7.45 -11.92 -6.27
N SER A 145 -7.45 -12.57 -5.10
CA SER A 145 -8.64 -13.25 -4.56
C SER A 145 -9.64 -12.31 -3.89
N LEU A 146 -9.34 -11.01 -3.78
CA LEU A 146 -10.32 -9.97 -3.43
C LEU A 146 -10.95 -9.29 -4.67
N THR A 147 -10.65 -9.74 -5.89
CA THR A 147 -11.28 -9.25 -7.13
C THR A 147 -12.32 -10.20 -7.74
N ALA A 148 -12.71 -11.27 -7.03
CA ALA A 148 -13.79 -12.16 -7.44
C ALA A 148 -14.88 -12.23 -6.36
N VAL A 149 -15.52 -11.10 -6.03
CA VAL A 149 -16.86 -11.15 -5.44
C VAL A 149 -17.83 -11.55 -6.55
N ARG A 150 -18.09 -12.86 -6.58
CA ARG A 150 -19.34 -13.54 -6.93
C ARG A 150 -20.02 -13.14 -8.25
N ARG A 151 -19.91 -14.08 -9.20
CA ARG A 151 -21.06 -14.50 -10.01
C ARG A 151 -22.23 -14.81 -9.06
N THR A 152 -23.36 -14.16 -9.28
CA THR A 152 -24.71 -14.65 -9.02
C THR A 152 -25.41 -14.41 -10.37
N ASP A 153 -25.35 -15.37 -11.30
CA ASP A 153 -26.29 -16.49 -11.43
C ASP A 153 -27.27 -16.65 -10.26
N ASP A 154 -28.40 -15.95 -10.36
CA ASP A 154 -29.76 -16.52 -10.38
C ASP A 154 -30.75 -15.48 -10.93
#